data_AF-M7N506-F1
#
_entry.id   AF-M7N506-F1
#
_cell.length_a   1.000
_cell.length_b   1.000
_cell.length_c   1.000
_cell.angle_alpha   90.00
_cell.angle_beta   90.00
_cell.angle_gamma   90.00
#
_symmetry.space_group_name_H-M   'P 1'
#
loop_
_entity.id
_entity.type
_entity.pdbx_description
1 polymer ?
#
loop_
_entity_poly.entity_id
_entity_poly.type
_entity_poly.pdbx_seq_one_letter_code
_entity_poly.pdbx_strand_id
1 'polypeptide(L)'
;MPTTHYRPARIFLGLLLILWCIPLARSQAQTAGSGTLSSIESKARLILQNDEKVGKLNSQHLQTYSEEQQKLETLKKELTALYIEKKEVMDELRRGRFCNGCSRTASELRKSGVSDVERHFADNGGTHSASPELLKQKEAEYDRKIADKENQIRAFEFSENEFTRKRADLDKQMQALKDNSDKLREEIIELSKTYKSQVVAESKSMTRSWISDLMYVTAQKHAFEDRIDIIMVKLADLQQEENGALIQSDEKVREQNDREIDQLRREISNLQTNRSSLQSTYRERHSQQSGQLSSLRTRLQRLKSDALKPNLSQQEQERLAGEIETVERSIDSQQSELNQLTATYQERDGTLEAGIKKHNDEIWQLTTNLSSRQQQARELIKKAYATKRRILEDARVARMASLQTTGTLLGQKMTDYRKRFGEYAAKVEAERIRLFTACQQAGCSCYGNDTHSTIYTNWNNSLSCVNQMEQKKQLDVYYGCEEEAPLYSQHYQSQMSGLSDSDMSALQRRTSQTKYDLILKKVQ
;
A
#
# COMPACT_ATOMS: atom_id res chain seq x y z
N MET A 1 69.79 -25.30 1.74
CA MET A 1 70.10 -26.17 0.59
C MET A 1 69.31 -27.46 0.76
N PRO A 2 68.84 -28.11 -0.31
CA PRO A 2 68.64 -27.61 -1.69
C PRO A 2 67.29 -26.81 -1.78
N THR A 3 66.94 -25.94 -2.73
CA THR A 3 67.20 -25.72 -4.18
C THR A 3 66.51 -26.74 -5.11
N THR A 4 65.93 -26.40 -6.26
CA THR A 4 65.71 -25.12 -6.99
C THR A 4 64.20 -24.74 -6.93
N HIS A 5 63.43 -24.08 -7.84
CA HIS A 5 63.52 -23.29 -9.10
C HIS A 5 62.21 -22.42 -9.13
N TYR A 6 61.95 -21.28 -9.83
CA TYR A 6 62.46 -20.51 -10.98
C TYR A 6 62.23 -21.16 -12.37
N ARG A 7 61.54 -20.57 -13.36
CA ARG A 7 60.89 -19.24 -13.55
C ARG A 7 59.80 -19.31 -14.67
N PRO A 8 59.05 -18.24 -15.04
CA PRO A 8 57.81 -18.35 -15.82
C PRO A 8 57.90 -18.08 -17.34
N ALA A 9 56.89 -18.53 -18.08
CA ALA A 9 56.42 -17.94 -19.34
C ALA A 9 55.10 -17.18 -19.06
N ARG A 10 54.99 -15.87 -19.29
CA ARG A 10 55.04 -15.07 -20.54
C ARG A 10 53.75 -15.09 -21.35
N ILE A 11 53.05 -13.94 -21.28
CA ILE A 11 52.40 -13.23 -22.40
C ILE A 11 51.38 -14.05 -23.22
N PHE A 12 50.10 -13.85 -22.90
CA PHE A 12 49.09 -13.63 -23.94
C PHE A 12 48.23 -12.42 -23.57
N LEU A 13 48.74 -11.23 -23.94
CA LEU A 13 48.02 -9.95 -23.86
C LEU A 13 47.42 -9.69 -25.24
N GLY A 14 46.10 -9.85 -25.41
CA GLY A 14 45.46 -9.61 -26.71
C GLY A 14 43.94 -9.79 -26.73
N LEU A 15 43.23 -8.70 -27.08
CA LEU A 15 41.86 -8.65 -27.59
C LEU A 15 40.78 -9.53 -26.91
N LEU A 16 40.29 -9.11 -25.73
CA LEU A 16 38.90 -9.39 -25.33
C LEU A 16 38.28 -8.31 -24.41
N LEU A 17 38.60 -7.04 -24.68
CA LEU A 17 38.15 -5.88 -23.88
C LEU A 17 37.48 -4.75 -24.71
N ILE A 18 36.87 -5.10 -25.84
CA ILE A 18 36.07 -4.16 -26.67
C ILE A 18 34.72 -4.79 -27.02
N LEU A 19 33.92 -5.12 -26.00
CA LEU A 19 32.49 -5.49 -26.20
C LEU A 19 31.56 -5.08 -25.03
N TRP A 20 32.03 -4.21 -24.12
CA TRP A 20 31.27 -3.72 -22.95
C TRP A 20 30.89 -2.23 -23.04
N CYS A 21 30.98 -1.66 -24.24
CA CYS A 21 30.45 -0.33 -24.56
C CYS A 21 29.37 -0.37 -25.65
N ILE A 22 28.65 -1.50 -25.77
CA ILE A 22 27.27 -1.43 -26.28
C ILE A 22 26.49 -0.66 -25.21
N PRO A 23 25.96 0.54 -25.47
CA PRO A 23 25.03 1.13 -24.54
C PRO A 23 23.85 0.15 -24.45
N LEU A 24 23.60 -0.38 -23.25
CA LEU A 24 22.39 -1.14 -22.98
C LEU A 24 21.23 -0.31 -23.50
N ALA A 25 20.67 -0.74 -24.62
CA ALA A 25 19.49 -0.12 -25.21
C ALA A 25 18.42 -0.30 -24.16
N ARG A 26 18.21 0.74 -23.34
CA ARG A 26 17.09 0.81 -22.42
C ARG A 26 15.89 0.57 -23.31
N SER A 27 15.30 -0.62 -23.19
CA SER A 27 13.98 -0.89 -23.69
C SER A 27 13.12 0.17 -23.02
N GLN A 28 12.84 1.25 -23.76
CA GLN A 28 12.00 2.32 -23.27
C GLN A 28 10.64 1.66 -23.16
N ALA A 29 10.33 1.20 -21.95
CA ALA A 29 9.08 0.57 -21.59
C ALA A 29 8.04 1.68 -21.64
N GLN A 30 7.62 1.93 -22.89
CA GLN A 30 6.74 2.97 -23.38
C GLN A 30 5.45 3.07 -22.57
N THR A 31 4.85 4.26 -22.56
CA THR A 31 3.47 4.40 -22.08
C THR A 31 2.47 3.79 -23.08
N ALA A 32 1.25 3.55 -22.65
CA ALA A 32 0.11 3.24 -23.51
C ALA A 32 -0.19 4.34 -24.55
N GLY A 33 0.26 5.58 -24.32
CA GLY A 33 0.14 6.69 -25.27
C GLY A 33 1.22 6.74 -26.36
N SER A 34 2.31 5.99 -26.22
CA SER A 34 3.50 6.04 -27.10
C SER A 34 3.22 5.82 -28.59
N GLY A 35 2.29 4.92 -28.94
CA GLY A 35 1.86 4.69 -30.32
C GLY A 35 1.10 5.89 -30.90
N THR A 36 0.20 6.47 -30.09
CA THR A 36 -0.54 7.71 -30.40
C THR A 36 0.41 8.88 -30.61
N LEU A 37 1.42 9.03 -29.73
CA LEU A 37 2.50 10.02 -29.89
C LEU A 37 3.30 9.81 -31.18
N SER A 38 3.64 8.57 -31.53
CA SER A 38 4.40 8.26 -32.74
C SER A 38 3.60 8.61 -34.02
N SER A 39 2.28 8.48 -33.99
CA SER A 39 1.37 8.97 -35.04
C SER A 39 1.39 10.50 -35.15
N ILE A 40 1.33 11.21 -34.02
CA ILE A 40 1.41 12.69 -33.97
C ILE A 40 2.73 13.19 -34.56
N GLU A 41 3.87 12.61 -34.16
CA GLU A 41 5.18 12.98 -34.69
C GLU A 41 5.32 12.71 -36.21
N SER A 42 4.62 11.70 -36.73
CA SER A 42 4.58 11.41 -38.16
C SER A 42 3.76 12.47 -38.92
N LYS A 43 2.57 12.82 -38.40
CA LYS A 43 1.71 13.87 -38.98
C LYS A 43 2.36 15.25 -38.93
N ALA A 44 3.06 15.59 -37.85
CA ALA A 44 3.83 16.85 -37.74
C ALA A 44 4.94 16.94 -38.80
N ARG A 45 5.65 15.83 -39.06
CA ARG A 45 6.64 15.76 -40.16
C ARG A 45 6.01 15.91 -41.55
N LEU A 46 4.79 15.40 -41.76
CA LEU A 46 4.05 15.59 -43.02
C LEU A 46 3.64 17.06 -43.24
N ILE A 47 3.24 17.79 -42.18
CA ILE A 47 2.98 19.23 -42.25
C ILE A 47 4.24 19.98 -42.69
N LEU A 48 5.39 19.74 -42.05
CA LEU A 48 6.66 20.36 -42.44
C LEU A 48 7.04 20.08 -43.92
N GLN A 49 6.76 18.87 -44.41
CA GLN A 49 6.98 18.52 -45.83
C GLN A 49 5.97 19.18 -46.79
N ASN A 50 4.73 19.44 -46.36
CA ASN A 50 3.77 20.22 -47.14
C ASN A 50 4.20 21.68 -47.20
N ASP A 51 4.61 22.26 -46.07
CA ASP A 51 4.99 23.66 -45.97
C ASP A 51 6.29 23.94 -46.77
N GLU A 52 7.25 23.00 -46.81
CA GLU A 52 8.42 23.04 -47.70
C GLU A 52 8.02 23.01 -49.19
N LYS A 53 7.02 22.19 -49.57
CA LYS A 53 6.49 22.14 -50.94
C LYS A 53 5.76 23.42 -51.31
N VAL A 54 4.95 23.99 -50.41
CA VAL A 54 4.30 25.30 -50.61
C VAL A 54 5.35 26.39 -50.80
N GLY A 55 6.45 26.37 -50.04
CA GLY A 55 7.59 27.27 -50.26
C GLY A 55 8.17 27.17 -51.67
N LYS A 56 8.42 25.93 -52.16
CA LYS A 56 8.93 25.68 -53.52
C LYS A 56 7.95 26.10 -54.62
N LEU A 57 6.66 25.79 -54.47
CA LEU A 57 5.61 26.18 -55.40
C LEU A 57 5.45 27.72 -55.44
N ASN A 58 5.56 28.40 -54.30
CA ASN A 58 5.53 29.86 -54.23
C ASN A 58 6.75 30.50 -54.92
N SER A 59 7.95 29.93 -54.77
CA SER A 59 9.13 30.37 -55.54
C SER A 59 8.93 30.18 -57.06
N GLN A 60 8.34 29.06 -57.49
CA GLN A 60 7.97 28.83 -58.89
C GLN A 60 6.90 29.80 -59.39
N HIS A 61 5.90 30.12 -58.55
CA HIS A 61 4.84 31.09 -58.84
C HIS A 61 5.44 32.48 -59.08
N LEU A 62 6.32 32.94 -58.18
CA LEU A 62 7.05 34.21 -58.34
C LEU A 62 7.94 34.22 -59.59
N GLN A 63 8.60 33.10 -59.92
CA GLN A 63 9.41 32.99 -61.13
C GLN A 63 8.58 33.21 -62.41
N THR A 64 7.31 32.80 -62.45
CA THR A 64 6.46 32.96 -63.65
C THR A 64 6.34 34.41 -64.13
N TYR A 65 6.34 35.40 -63.24
CA TYR A 65 6.25 36.81 -63.61
C TYR A 65 7.49 37.29 -64.35
N SER A 66 8.68 36.78 -63.97
CA SER A 66 9.94 37.10 -64.66
C SER A 66 10.00 36.43 -66.03
N GLU A 67 9.56 35.17 -66.13
CA GLU A 67 9.46 34.44 -67.41
C GLU A 67 8.46 35.13 -68.37
N GLU A 68 7.31 35.57 -67.86
CA GLU A 68 6.28 36.31 -68.60
C GLU A 68 6.78 37.67 -69.10
N GLN A 69 7.46 38.44 -68.23
CA GLN A 69 8.08 39.71 -68.62
C GLN A 69 9.15 39.51 -69.70
N GLN A 70 10.02 38.51 -69.56
CA GLN A 70 11.05 38.21 -70.57
C GLN A 70 10.44 37.85 -71.93
N LYS A 71 9.34 37.09 -71.95
CA LYS A 71 8.61 36.78 -73.19
C LYS A 71 7.98 38.04 -73.80
N LEU A 72 7.36 38.90 -72.98
CA LEU A 72 6.78 40.16 -73.43
C LEU A 72 7.84 41.14 -73.98
N GLU A 73 8.98 41.26 -73.31
CA GLU A 73 10.11 42.05 -73.80
C GLU A 73 10.65 41.50 -75.13
N THR A 74 10.70 40.18 -75.29
CA THR A 74 11.14 39.54 -76.53
C THR A 74 10.20 39.88 -77.68
N LEU A 75 8.88 39.74 -77.48
CA LEU A 75 7.87 40.14 -78.48
C LEU A 75 7.95 41.64 -78.83
N LYS A 76 8.21 42.52 -77.85
CA LYS A 76 8.38 43.97 -78.07
C LYS A 76 9.69 44.31 -78.80
N LYS A 77 10.77 43.57 -78.55
CA LYS A 77 12.03 43.65 -79.31
C LYS A 77 11.82 43.20 -80.77
N GLU A 78 11.07 42.11 -81.00
CA GLU A 78 10.68 41.66 -82.34
C GLU A 78 9.83 42.69 -83.09
N LEU A 79 8.82 43.29 -82.44
CA LEU A 79 8.02 44.37 -83.03
C LEU A 79 8.88 45.59 -83.40
N THR A 80 9.82 45.96 -82.53
CA THR A 80 10.75 47.08 -82.79
C THR A 80 11.67 46.77 -83.97
N ALA A 81 12.16 45.53 -84.09
CA ALA A 81 12.94 45.08 -85.23
C ALA A 81 12.12 45.12 -86.54
N LEU A 82 10.83 44.75 -86.53
CA LEU A 82 9.94 44.87 -87.69
C LEU A 82 9.72 46.33 -88.13
N TYR A 83 9.61 47.28 -87.19
CA TYR A 83 9.53 48.71 -87.54
C TYR A 83 10.83 49.24 -88.16
N ILE A 84 11.99 48.86 -87.62
CA ILE A 84 13.31 49.23 -88.17
C ILE A 84 13.46 48.61 -89.58
N GLU A 85 13.16 47.32 -89.73
CA GLU A 85 13.22 46.62 -91.01
C GLU A 85 12.26 47.21 -92.05
N LYS A 86 11.01 47.54 -91.69
CA LYS A 86 10.09 48.24 -92.60
C LYS A 86 10.73 49.54 -93.08
N LYS A 87 11.30 50.34 -92.16
CA LYS A 87 11.92 51.62 -92.52
C LYS A 87 13.11 51.43 -93.46
N GLU A 88 14.03 50.51 -93.15
CA GLU A 88 15.21 50.23 -93.97
C GLU A 88 14.82 49.72 -95.36
N VAL A 89 13.93 48.72 -95.44
CA VAL A 89 13.48 48.12 -96.71
C VAL A 89 12.73 49.14 -97.56
N MET A 90 11.85 49.96 -96.97
CA MET A 90 11.13 50.99 -97.71
C MET A 90 12.06 52.13 -98.17
N ASP A 91 13.07 52.51 -97.38
CA ASP A 91 14.08 53.48 -97.82
C ASP A 91 15.00 52.93 -98.92
N GLU A 92 15.39 51.64 -98.86
CA GLU A 92 16.16 50.98 -99.92
C GLU A 92 15.36 50.90 -101.23
N LEU A 93 14.07 50.53 -101.17
CA LEU A 93 13.16 50.51 -102.33
C LEU A 93 12.95 51.91 -102.93
N ARG A 94 12.76 52.94 -102.09
CA ARG A 94 12.59 54.35 -102.52
C ARG A 94 13.85 54.95 -103.12
N ARG A 95 15.03 54.57 -102.63
CA ARG A 95 16.35 54.99 -103.14
C ARG A 95 16.85 54.13 -104.31
N GLY A 96 16.05 53.15 -104.76
CA GLY A 96 16.39 52.28 -105.88
C GLY A 96 17.58 51.35 -105.66
N ARG A 97 17.76 50.86 -104.42
CA ARG A 97 18.77 49.85 -104.06
C ARG A 97 18.16 48.45 -104.08
N PHE A 98 17.64 48.09 -105.25
CA PHE A 98 16.90 46.86 -105.53
C PHE A 98 17.52 46.19 -106.76
N CYS A 99 17.89 44.91 -106.64
CA CYS A 99 18.73 44.21 -107.61
C CYS A 99 18.00 43.91 -108.93
N ASN A 100 18.58 44.32 -110.07
CA ASN A 100 17.98 44.12 -111.40
C ASN A 100 17.82 42.64 -111.78
N GLY A 101 18.79 41.79 -111.42
CA GLY A 101 18.78 40.37 -111.78
C GLY A 101 17.97 39.45 -110.87
N CYS A 102 17.67 39.85 -109.63
CA CYS A 102 16.97 38.98 -108.67
C CYS A 102 15.79 39.61 -107.92
N SER A 103 15.49 40.89 -108.12
CA SER A 103 14.35 41.60 -107.53
C SER A 103 14.28 41.54 -105.99
N ARG A 104 15.40 41.86 -105.32
CA ARG A 104 15.53 41.88 -103.84
C ARG A 104 16.25 43.14 -103.36
N THR A 105 15.92 43.62 -102.16
CA THR A 105 16.64 44.77 -101.57
C THR A 105 18.00 44.37 -101.01
N ALA A 106 18.85 45.37 -100.76
CA ALA A 106 20.13 45.18 -100.10
C ALA A 106 20.00 44.48 -98.72
N SER A 107 19.04 44.87 -97.87
CA SER A 107 18.78 44.19 -96.59
C SER A 107 18.21 42.77 -96.74
N GLU A 108 17.36 42.50 -97.73
CA GLU A 108 16.94 41.12 -98.04
C GLU A 108 18.15 40.27 -98.46
N LEU A 109 19.07 40.80 -99.27
CA LEU A 109 20.29 40.11 -99.71
C LEU A 109 21.24 39.80 -98.54
N ARG A 110 21.51 40.77 -97.66
CA ARG A 110 22.29 40.57 -96.42
C ARG A 110 21.71 39.45 -95.56
N LYS A 111 20.38 39.44 -95.38
CA LYS A 111 19.67 38.40 -94.61
C LYS A 111 19.78 36.99 -95.20
N SER A 112 20.02 36.87 -96.51
CA SER A 112 20.35 35.60 -97.17
C SER A 112 21.85 35.27 -97.23
N GLY A 113 22.70 35.97 -96.47
CA GLY A 113 24.14 35.69 -96.40
C GLY A 113 24.99 36.26 -97.53
N VAL A 114 24.47 37.20 -98.33
CA VAL A 114 25.28 37.92 -99.34
C VAL A 114 26.24 38.86 -98.62
N SER A 115 27.54 38.55 -98.69
CA SER A 115 28.61 39.25 -97.97
C SER A 115 28.99 40.59 -98.60
N ASP A 116 28.92 40.72 -99.93
CA ASP A 116 29.11 41.96 -100.67
C ASP A 116 27.88 42.24 -101.55
N VAL A 117 27.08 43.21 -101.11
CA VAL A 117 25.83 43.60 -101.75
C VAL A 117 26.05 44.49 -102.97
N GLU A 118 27.08 45.34 -102.96
CA GLU A 118 27.35 46.25 -104.08
C GLU A 118 27.93 45.47 -105.25
N ARG A 119 28.81 44.49 -104.96
CA ARG A 119 29.22 43.51 -105.95
C ARG A 119 28.04 42.67 -106.46
N HIS A 120 27.15 42.19 -105.57
CA HIS A 120 25.96 41.46 -106.03
C HIS A 120 25.11 42.31 -106.98
N PHE A 121 24.90 43.59 -106.69
CA PHE A 121 24.21 44.50 -107.61
C PHE A 121 24.95 44.67 -108.94
N ALA A 122 26.27 44.88 -108.93
CA ALA A 122 27.07 45.00 -110.15
C ALA A 122 27.02 43.71 -111.02
N ASP A 123 27.26 42.55 -110.40
CA ASP A 123 27.26 41.23 -111.04
C ASP A 123 25.86 40.83 -111.58
N ASN A 124 24.78 41.49 -111.12
CA ASN A 124 23.39 41.26 -111.54
C ASN A 124 22.77 42.43 -112.33
N GLY A 125 23.60 43.23 -113.02
CA GLY A 125 23.12 44.24 -113.97
C GLY A 125 22.69 45.58 -113.37
N GLY A 126 23.10 45.87 -112.13
CA GLY A 126 22.85 47.13 -111.42
C GLY A 126 21.58 47.11 -110.55
N THR A 127 21.05 48.30 -110.26
CA THR A 127 19.85 48.48 -109.45
C THR A 127 18.81 49.39 -110.13
N HIS A 128 17.54 49.26 -109.73
CA HIS A 128 16.45 50.11 -110.22
C HIS A 128 15.55 50.61 -109.07
N SER A 129 14.83 51.70 -109.31
CA SER A 129 13.76 52.17 -108.41
C SER A 129 12.60 51.17 -108.40
N ALA A 130 12.07 50.84 -107.24
CA ALA A 130 10.89 49.98 -107.13
C ALA A 130 9.65 50.65 -107.75
N SER A 131 8.74 49.87 -108.35
CA SER A 131 7.50 50.41 -108.90
C SER A 131 6.55 50.90 -107.78
N PRO A 132 5.63 51.84 -108.07
CA PRO A 132 4.63 52.29 -107.11
C PRO A 132 3.77 51.14 -106.55
N GLU A 133 3.51 50.12 -107.36
CA GLU A 133 2.75 48.91 -107.01
C GLU A 133 3.55 48.03 -106.04
N LEU A 134 4.84 47.81 -106.32
CA LEU A 134 5.73 47.02 -105.47
C LEU A 134 5.98 47.70 -104.13
N LEU A 135 6.13 49.04 -104.12
CA LEU A 135 6.22 49.83 -102.89
C LEU A 135 4.96 49.65 -102.03
N LYS A 136 3.76 49.81 -102.60
CA LYS A 136 2.50 49.58 -101.88
C LYS A 136 2.35 48.13 -101.40
N GLN A 137 2.78 47.15 -102.19
CA GLN A 137 2.73 45.74 -101.82
C GLN A 137 3.66 45.43 -100.63
N LYS A 138 4.90 45.92 -100.65
CA LYS A 138 5.87 45.74 -99.55
C LYS A 138 5.46 46.53 -98.31
N GLU A 139 4.93 47.73 -98.46
CA GLU A 139 4.37 48.52 -97.35
C GLU A 139 3.25 47.73 -96.65
N ALA A 140 2.28 47.22 -97.40
CA ALA A 140 1.19 46.37 -96.89
C ALA A 140 1.66 45.00 -96.35
N GLU A 141 2.77 44.44 -96.86
CA GLU A 141 3.39 43.22 -96.32
C GLU A 141 3.90 43.47 -94.89
N TYR A 142 4.62 44.57 -94.67
CA TYR A 142 5.12 44.93 -93.35
C TYR A 142 4.02 45.44 -92.41
N ASP A 143 3.03 46.19 -92.89
CA ASP A 143 1.92 46.64 -92.04
C ASP A 143 1.08 45.46 -91.53
N ARG A 144 0.90 44.40 -92.33
CA ARG A 144 0.32 43.13 -91.84
C ARG A 144 1.19 42.48 -90.77
N LYS A 145 2.49 42.28 -91.03
CA LYS A 145 3.43 41.68 -90.05
C LYS A 145 3.48 42.45 -88.73
N ILE A 146 3.44 43.78 -88.79
CA ILE A 146 3.41 44.68 -87.63
C ILE A 146 2.08 44.52 -86.89
N ALA A 147 0.93 44.64 -87.58
CA ALA A 147 -0.38 44.46 -86.97
C ALA A 147 -0.57 43.06 -86.35
N ASP A 148 -0.08 42.00 -87.00
CA ASP A 148 -0.09 40.64 -86.48
C ASP A 148 0.76 40.51 -85.21
N LYS A 149 1.93 41.15 -85.16
CA LYS A 149 2.80 41.16 -83.97
C LYS A 149 2.23 42.02 -82.83
N GLU A 150 1.62 43.17 -83.14
CA GLU A 150 0.85 43.97 -82.17
C GLU A 150 -0.34 43.17 -81.61
N ASN A 151 -1.04 42.41 -82.45
CA ASN A 151 -2.14 41.55 -82.02
C ASN A 151 -1.66 40.38 -81.16
N GLN A 152 -0.50 39.79 -81.47
CA GLN A 152 0.17 38.81 -80.60
C GLN A 152 0.54 39.41 -79.23
N ILE A 153 1.06 40.63 -79.19
CA ILE A 153 1.38 41.34 -77.94
C ILE A 153 0.10 41.65 -77.15
N ARG A 154 -0.93 42.24 -77.77
CA ARG A 154 -2.22 42.52 -77.12
C ARG A 154 -2.90 41.25 -76.61
N ALA A 155 -2.86 40.15 -77.37
CA ALA A 155 -3.36 38.86 -76.90
C ALA A 155 -2.57 38.33 -75.70
N PHE A 156 -1.24 38.44 -75.70
CA PHE A 156 -0.40 38.00 -74.60
C PHE A 156 -0.53 38.84 -73.32
N GLU A 157 -0.74 40.17 -73.46
CA GLU A 157 -0.90 41.11 -72.35
C GLU A 157 -2.31 41.09 -71.72
N PHE A 158 -3.36 40.83 -72.50
CA PHE A 158 -4.75 41.00 -72.07
C PHE A 158 -5.63 39.73 -72.12
N SER A 159 -5.13 38.61 -72.66
CA SER A 159 -5.86 37.32 -72.68
C SER A 159 -5.18 36.28 -71.79
N GLU A 160 -5.90 35.20 -71.47
CA GLU A 160 -5.33 34.07 -70.73
C GLU A 160 -4.18 33.43 -71.54
N ASN A 161 -2.98 33.41 -70.95
CA ASN A 161 -1.75 32.95 -71.59
C ASN A 161 -1.24 31.64 -70.92
N GLU A 162 -0.01 31.23 -71.17
CA GLU A 162 0.60 30.05 -70.52
C GLU A 162 0.98 30.29 -69.04
N PHE A 163 1.36 31.51 -68.68
CA PHE A 163 1.79 31.89 -67.34
C PHE A 163 0.61 32.09 -66.38
N THR A 164 -0.49 32.68 -66.83
CA THR A 164 -1.72 32.80 -66.03
C THR A 164 -2.27 31.42 -65.63
N ARG A 165 -2.28 30.46 -66.57
CA ARG A 165 -2.67 29.07 -66.30
C ARG A 165 -1.69 28.34 -65.38
N LYS A 166 -0.38 28.51 -65.60
CA LYS A 166 0.69 27.99 -64.72
C LYS A 166 0.53 28.51 -63.29
N ARG A 167 0.24 29.80 -63.10
CA ARG A 167 -0.04 30.40 -61.78
C ARG A 167 -1.28 29.80 -61.12
N ALA A 168 -2.41 29.76 -61.82
CA ALA A 168 -3.66 29.21 -61.28
C ALA A 168 -3.55 27.74 -60.85
N ASP A 169 -2.77 26.91 -61.57
CA ASP A 169 -2.50 25.53 -61.14
C ASP A 169 -1.56 25.46 -59.93
N LEU A 170 -0.49 26.28 -59.90
CA LEU A 170 0.40 26.39 -58.72
C LEU A 170 -0.37 26.84 -57.46
N ASP A 171 -1.27 27.82 -57.58
CA ASP A 171 -2.14 28.27 -56.49
C ASP A 171 -3.05 27.15 -56.00
N LYS A 172 -3.66 26.39 -56.92
CA LYS A 172 -4.49 25.22 -56.60
C LYS A 172 -3.70 24.13 -55.88
N GLN A 173 -2.47 23.84 -56.33
CA GLN A 173 -1.56 22.91 -55.65
C GLN A 173 -1.16 23.41 -54.26
N MET A 174 -0.84 24.69 -54.12
CA MET A 174 -0.52 25.31 -52.81
C MET A 174 -1.71 25.27 -51.86
N GLN A 175 -2.93 25.52 -52.33
CA GLN A 175 -4.13 25.46 -51.48
C GLN A 175 -4.43 24.03 -51.04
N ALA A 176 -4.38 23.05 -51.95
CA ALA A 176 -4.58 21.65 -51.60
C ALA A 176 -3.58 21.13 -50.56
N LEU A 177 -2.34 21.63 -50.57
CA LEU A 177 -1.34 21.34 -49.53
C LEU A 177 -1.66 22.01 -48.18
N LYS A 178 -2.16 23.25 -48.18
CA LYS A 178 -2.62 23.94 -46.96
C LYS A 178 -3.82 23.22 -46.33
N ASP A 179 -4.86 22.94 -47.12
CA ASP A 179 -6.06 22.21 -46.69
C ASP A 179 -5.71 20.82 -46.09
N ASN A 180 -4.66 20.19 -46.62
CA ASN A 180 -4.14 18.92 -46.09
C ASN A 180 -3.36 19.12 -44.78
N SER A 181 -2.52 20.16 -44.67
CA SER A 181 -1.86 20.51 -43.41
C SER A 181 -2.85 20.88 -42.31
N ASP A 182 -3.96 21.55 -42.62
CA ASP A 182 -4.99 21.90 -41.63
C ASP A 182 -5.74 20.68 -41.10
N LYS A 183 -6.10 19.72 -41.97
CA LYS A 183 -6.64 18.42 -41.54
C LYS A 183 -5.65 17.65 -40.65
N LEU A 184 -4.36 17.67 -40.99
CA LEU A 184 -3.31 17.04 -40.16
C LEU A 184 -3.19 17.74 -38.78
N ARG A 185 -3.44 19.05 -38.68
CA ARG A 185 -3.49 19.79 -37.39
C ARG A 185 -4.68 19.37 -36.53
N GLU A 186 -5.87 19.21 -37.13
CA GLU A 186 -7.06 18.69 -36.44
C GLU A 186 -6.85 17.26 -35.91
N GLU A 187 -6.31 16.36 -36.76
CA GLU A 187 -5.97 14.99 -36.34
C GLU A 187 -4.95 14.94 -35.20
N ILE A 188 -3.93 15.80 -35.23
CA ILE A 188 -2.95 15.91 -34.13
C ILE A 188 -3.62 16.39 -32.83
N ILE A 189 -4.55 17.34 -32.90
CA ILE A 189 -5.28 17.84 -31.75
C ILE A 189 -6.07 16.70 -31.08
N GLU A 190 -6.84 15.92 -31.82
CA GLU A 190 -7.59 14.78 -31.26
C GLU A 190 -6.68 13.67 -30.74
N LEU A 191 -5.62 13.31 -31.48
CA LEU A 191 -4.63 12.33 -31.01
C LEU A 191 -3.95 12.81 -29.71
N SER A 192 -3.72 14.11 -29.52
CA SER A 192 -3.15 14.65 -28.28
C SER A 192 -4.06 14.47 -27.05
N LYS A 193 -5.39 14.49 -27.25
CA LYS A 193 -6.39 14.14 -26.22
C LYS A 193 -6.38 12.64 -25.92
N THR A 194 -6.32 11.81 -26.97
CA THR A 194 -6.24 10.34 -26.85
C THR A 194 -4.99 9.92 -26.07
N TYR A 195 -3.83 10.50 -26.37
CA TYR A 195 -2.58 10.29 -25.63
C TYR A 195 -2.77 10.57 -24.13
N LYS A 196 -3.29 11.76 -23.77
CA LYS A 196 -3.52 12.14 -22.37
C LYS A 196 -4.46 11.17 -21.67
N SER A 197 -5.56 10.78 -22.33
CA SER A 197 -6.53 9.82 -21.79
C SER A 197 -5.88 8.47 -21.49
N GLN A 198 -5.11 7.92 -22.44
CA GLN A 198 -4.40 6.65 -22.29
C GLN A 198 -3.39 6.68 -21.13
N VAL A 199 -2.52 7.69 -21.08
CA VAL A 199 -1.45 7.80 -20.06
C VAL A 199 -2.00 8.06 -18.66
N VAL A 200 -3.10 8.82 -18.53
CA VAL A 200 -3.77 9.03 -17.24
C VAL A 200 -4.50 7.76 -16.77
N ALA A 201 -5.14 7.02 -17.68
CA ALA A 201 -5.79 5.74 -17.36
C ALA A 201 -4.77 4.66 -16.94
N GLU A 202 -3.67 4.53 -17.67
CA GLU A 202 -2.52 3.68 -17.32
C GLU A 202 -1.99 4.05 -15.92
N SER A 203 -1.71 5.34 -15.68
CA SER A 203 -1.21 5.82 -14.40
C SER A 203 -2.15 5.53 -13.23
N LYS A 204 -3.47 5.67 -13.42
CA LYS A 204 -4.47 5.30 -12.40
C LYS A 204 -4.45 3.80 -12.12
N SER A 205 -4.42 2.97 -13.16
CA SER A 205 -4.34 1.51 -13.02
C SER A 205 -3.09 1.05 -12.27
N MET A 206 -1.92 1.61 -12.63
CA MET A 206 -0.65 1.32 -11.96
C MET A 206 -0.64 1.80 -10.50
N THR A 207 -1.12 3.02 -10.24
CA THR A 207 -1.28 3.56 -8.87
C THR A 207 -2.17 2.67 -8.02
N ARG A 208 -3.35 2.29 -8.53
CA ARG A 208 -4.31 1.42 -7.83
C ARG A 208 -3.75 0.02 -7.54
N SER A 209 -2.98 -0.54 -8.47
CA SER A 209 -2.26 -1.81 -8.24
C SER A 209 -1.24 -1.68 -7.11
N TRP A 210 -0.39 -0.64 -7.14
CA TRP A 210 0.66 -0.45 -6.15
C TRP A 210 0.13 -0.03 -4.77
N ILE A 211 -0.99 0.68 -4.71
CA ILE A 211 -1.55 1.16 -3.43
C ILE A 211 -2.31 0.08 -2.67
N SER A 212 -2.87 -0.94 -3.33
CA SER A 212 -3.49 -2.08 -2.64
C SER A 212 -2.49 -2.80 -1.71
N ASP A 213 -1.24 -2.90 -2.16
CA ASP A 213 -0.10 -3.44 -1.42
C ASP A 213 0.25 -2.60 -0.17
N LEU A 214 0.12 -1.27 -0.27
CA LEU A 214 0.32 -0.34 0.86
C LEU A 214 -0.86 -0.39 1.83
N MET A 215 -2.09 -0.37 1.32
CA MET A 215 -3.33 -0.47 2.09
C MET A 215 -3.37 -1.76 2.92
N TYR A 216 -2.94 -2.89 2.35
CA TYR A 216 -2.83 -4.16 3.06
C TYR A 216 -1.85 -4.07 4.25
N VAL A 217 -0.65 -3.51 4.05
CA VAL A 217 0.36 -3.42 5.11
C VAL A 217 -0.04 -2.39 6.17
N THR A 218 -0.67 -1.27 5.81
CA THR A 218 -1.24 -0.31 6.77
C THR A 218 -2.39 -0.92 7.58
N ALA A 219 -3.27 -1.70 6.96
CA ALA A 219 -4.32 -2.44 7.64
C ALA A 219 -3.76 -3.50 8.61
N GLN A 220 -2.74 -4.25 8.20
CA GLN A 220 -2.05 -5.20 9.05
C GLN A 220 -1.32 -4.53 10.22
N LYS A 221 -0.69 -3.38 10.00
CA LYS A 221 -0.05 -2.56 11.05
C LYS A 221 -1.08 -2.23 12.15
N HIS A 222 -2.26 -1.72 11.77
CA HIS A 222 -3.32 -1.39 12.73
C HIS A 222 -3.90 -2.62 13.43
N ALA A 223 -4.12 -3.72 12.71
CA ALA A 223 -4.58 -4.97 13.34
C ALA A 223 -3.56 -5.51 14.38
N PHE A 224 -2.27 -5.18 14.27
CA PHE A 224 -1.31 -5.44 15.35
C PHE A 224 -1.38 -4.41 16.50
N GLU A 225 -1.62 -3.12 16.24
CA GLU A 225 -1.91 -2.13 17.29
C GLU A 225 -3.11 -2.58 18.15
N ASP A 226 -4.25 -2.85 17.49
CA ASP A 226 -5.51 -3.23 18.15
C ASP A 226 -5.36 -4.52 18.96
N ARG A 227 -4.63 -5.52 18.43
CA ARG A 227 -4.35 -6.79 19.14
C ARG A 227 -3.40 -6.61 20.33
N ILE A 228 -2.49 -5.63 20.32
CA ILE A 228 -1.69 -5.29 21.52
C ILE A 228 -2.60 -4.65 22.58
N ASP A 229 -3.47 -3.74 22.16
CA ASP A 229 -4.39 -3.02 23.05
C ASP A 229 -5.41 -3.95 23.72
N ILE A 230 -5.95 -4.94 22.98
CA ILE A 230 -6.76 -6.04 23.53
C ILE A 230 -6.01 -6.82 24.61
N ILE A 231 -4.74 -7.17 24.37
CA ILE A 231 -3.90 -7.89 25.34
C ILE A 231 -3.63 -7.03 26.58
N MET A 232 -3.42 -5.72 26.42
CA MET A 232 -3.24 -4.81 27.56
C MET A 232 -4.48 -4.72 28.45
N VAL A 233 -5.69 -4.72 27.87
CA VAL A 233 -6.93 -4.78 28.66
C VAL A 233 -7.07 -6.14 29.35
N LYS A 234 -6.82 -7.26 28.65
CA LYS A 234 -6.87 -8.60 29.25
C LYS A 234 -5.85 -8.80 30.37
N LEU A 235 -4.68 -8.17 30.32
CA LEU A 235 -3.70 -8.15 31.42
C LEU A 235 -4.21 -7.40 32.66
N ALA A 236 -5.00 -6.33 32.47
CA ALA A 236 -5.62 -5.59 33.57
C ALA A 236 -6.82 -6.35 34.17
N ASP A 237 -7.69 -6.93 33.33
CA ASP A 237 -8.80 -7.80 33.75
C ASP A 237 -8.27 -8.98 34.58
N LEU A 238 -7.20 -9.63 34.11
CA LEU A 238 -6.54 -10.75 34.77
C LEU A 238 -6.02 -10.40 36.18
N GLN A 239 -5.63 -9.14 36.42
CA GLN A 239 -5.22 -8.69 37.76
C GLN A 239 -6.41 -8.55 38.72
N GLN A 240 -7.58 -8.16 38.20
CA GLN A 240 -8.82 -8.11 38.97
C GLN A 240 -9.34 -9.53 39.27
N GLU A 241 -9.27 -10.44 38.28
CA GLU A 241 -9.55 -11.88 38.47
C GLU A 241 -8.65 -12.50 39.56
N GLU A 242 -7.33 -12.25 39.52
CA GLU A 242 -6.38 -12.76 40.52
C GLU A 242 -6.76 -12.30 41.93
N ASN A 243 -7.00 -10.99 42.11
CA ASN A 243 -7.38 -10.42 43.40
C ASN A 243 -8.70 -11.00 43.93
N GLY A 244 -9.72 -11.15 43.08
CA GLY A 244 -10.99 -11.77 43.44
C GLY A 244 -10.84 -13.26 43.81
N ALA A 245 -10.04 -14.01 43.06
CA ALA A 245 -9.77 -15.42 43.33
C ALA A 245 -9.02 -15.65 44.65
N LEU A 246 -8.06 -14.77 44.99
CA LEU A 246 -7.35 -14.82 46.27
C LEU A 246 -8.30 -14.61 47.45
N ILE A 247 -9.18 -13.59 47.40
CA ILE A 247 -10.18 -13.32 48.45
C ILE A 247 -11.14 -14.50 48.62
N GLN A 248 -11.66 -15.06 47.52
CA GLN A 248 -12.55 -16.23 47.56
C GLN A 248 -11.85 -17.50 48.10
N SER A 249 -10.53 -17.60 47.94
CA SER A 249 -9.74 -18.72 48.46
C SER A 249 -9.46 -18.58 49.95
N ASP A 250 -9.17 -17.37 50.43
CA ASP A 250 -8.94 -17.09 51.84
C ASP A 250 -10.18 -17.41 52.67
N GLU A 251 -11.37 -17.03 52.19
CA GLU A 251 -12.64 -17.31 52.86
C GLU A 251 -13.02 -18.79 52.77
N LYS A 252 -12.78 -19.48 51.64
CA LYS A 252 -12.99 -20.95 51.56
C LYS A 252 -12.11 -21.74 52.53
N VAL A 253 -10.83 -21.35 52.67
CA VAL A 253 -9.92 -21.97 53.65
C VAL A 253 -10.39 -21.70 55.07
N ARG A 254 -10.87 -20.47 55.34
CA ARG A 254 -11.45 -20.10 56.64
C ARG A 254 -12.72 -20.89 56.95
N GLU A 255 -13.69 -20.93 56.06
CA GLU A 255 -14.92 -21.72 56.20
C GLU A 255 -14.61 -23.20 56.49
N GLN A 256 -13.63 -23.79 55.79
CA GLN A 256 -13.23 -25.16 56.06
C GLN A 256 -12.60 -25.31 57.46
N ASN A 257 -11.70 -24.39 57.84
CA ASN A 257 -11.03 -24.39 59.14
C ASN A 257 -12.03 -24.22 60.31
N ASP A 258 -13.02 -23.35 60.15
CA ASP A 258 -14.07 -23.11 61.14
C ASP A 258 -15.02 -24.33 61.25
N ARG A 259 -15.35 -24.99 60.13
CA ARG A 259 -16.11 -26.27 60.13
C ARG A 259 -15.34 -27.40 60.83
N GLU A 260 -14.03 -27.50 60.60
CA GLU A 260 -13.15 -28.47 61.27
C GLU A 260 -13.09 -28.19 62.79
N ILE A 261 -12.96 -26.93 63.21
CA ILE A 261 -13.01 -26.52 64.62
C ILE A 261 -14.38 -26.82 65.25
N ASP A 262 -15.50 -26.53 64.58
CA ASP A 262 -16.84 -26.78 65.11
C ASP A 262 -17.21 -28.27 65.13
N GLN A 263 -16.56 -29.12 64.35
CA GLN A 263 -16.59 -30.58 64.58
C GLN A 263 -15.87 -30.95 65.88
N LEU A 264 -14.61 -30.54 66.05
CA LEU A 264 -13.81 -30.84 67.24
C LEU A 264 -14.46 -30.32 68.53
N ARG A 265 -15.11 -29.15 68.51
CA ARG A 265 -15.89 -28.61 69.64
C ARG A 265 -17.06 -29.52 70.03
N ARG A 266 -17.76 -30.12 69.06
CA ARG A 266 -18.85 -31.09 69.33
C ARG A 266 -18.30 -32.39 69.91
N GLU A 267 -17.15 -32.86 69.42
CA GLU A 267 -16.46 -34.04 69.95
C GLU A 267 -15.98 -33.80 71.40
N ILE A 268 -15.39 -32.64 71.71
CA ILE A 268 -15.04 -32.21 73.09
C ILE A 268 -16.28 -32.17 73.99
N SER A 269 -17.38 -31.57 73.53
CA SER A 269 -18.63 -31.48 74.31
C SER A 269 -19.18 -32.87 74.68
N ASN A 270 -19.18 -33.80 73.71
CA ASN A 270 -19.57 -35.19 73.94
C ASN A 270 -18.64 -35.88 74.98
N LEU A 271 -17.32 -35.68 74.88
CA LEU A 271 -16.36 -36.21 75.86
C LEU A 271 -16.56 -35.61 77.26
N GLN A 272 -16.88 -34.31 77.37
CA GLN A 272 -17.20 -33.65 78.64
C GLN A 272 -18.50 -34.17 79.27
N THR A 273 -19.54 -34.42 78.46
CA THR A 273 -20.78 -35.07 78.92
C THR A 273 -20.51 -36.49 79.42
N ASN A 274 -19.73 -37.28 78.66
CA ASN A 274 -19.32 -38.62 79.05
C ASN A 274 -18.50 -38.63 80.36
N ARG A 275 -17.58 -37.67 80.53
CA ARG A 275 -16.77 -37.51 81.76
C ARG A 275 -17.64 -37.15 82.96
N SER A 276 -18.58 -36.24 82.78
CA SER A 276 -19.53 -35.84 83.83
C SER A 276 -20.45 -37.00 84.26
N SER A 277 -20.92 -37.79 83.29
CA SER A 277 -21.69 -39.01 83.53
C SER A 277 -20.87 -40.06 84.31
N LEU A 278 -19.65 -40.35 83.85
CA LEU A 278 -18.69 -41.25 84.50
C LEU A 278 -18.43 -40.83 85.97
N GLN A 279 -18.21 -39.53 86.22
CA GLN A 279 -17.99 -39.01 87.56
C GLN A 279 -19.25 -39.14 88.44
N SER A 280 -20.44 -38.95 87.90
CA SER A 280 -21.71 -39.14 88.64
C SER A 280 -21.88 -40.61 89.06
N THR A 281 -21.78 -41.55 88.11
CA THR A 281 -21.87 -43.00 88.37
C THR A 281 -20.78 -43.49 89.33
N TYR A 282 -19.57 -42.93 89.24
CA TYR A 282 -18.51 -43.22 90.21
C TYR A 282 -18.87 -42.74 91.62
N ARG A 283 -19.29 -41.49 91.79
CA ARG A 283 -19.70 -40.94 93.10
C ARG A 283 -20.84 -41.73 93.73
N GLU A 284 -21.84 -42.10 92.94
CA GLU A 284 -22.99 -42.92 93.36
C GLU A 284 -22.52 -44.30 93.88
N ARG A 285 -21.81 -45.06 93.05
CA ARG A 285 -21.33 -46.41 93.40
C ARG A 285 -20.33 -46.41 94.56
N HIS A 286 -19.40 -45.46 94.56
CA HIS A 286 -18.42 -45.29 95.65
C HIS A 286 -19.13 -44.91 96.97
N SER A 287 -20.15 -44.05 96.93
CA SER A 287 -20.97 -43.73 98.11
C SER A 287 -21.69 -44.97 98.65
N GLN A 288 -22.34 -45.74 97.76
CA GLN A 288 -23.02 -47.00 98.11
C GLN A 288 -22.05 -48.03 98.72
N GLN A 289 -20.93 -48.31 98.05
CA GLN A 289 -19.93 -49.28 98.52
C GLN A 289 -19.24 -48.83 99.81
N SER A 290 -18.98 -47.54 99.98
CA SER A 290 -18.41 -46.97 101.22
C SER A 290 -19.42 -47.03 102.38
N GLY A 291 -20.72 -46.80 102.12
CA GLY A 291 -21.79 -47.00 103.10
C GLY A 291 -21.90 -48.46 103.56
N GLN A 292 -21.84 -49.41 102.63
CA GLN A 292 -21.78 -50.86 102.92
C GLN A 292 -20.55 -51.19 103.77
N LEU A 293 -19.34 -50.78 103.34
CA LEU A 293 -18.08 -50.96 104.06
C LEU A 293 -18.12 -50.37 105.49
N SER A 294 -18.73 -49.19 105.66
CA SER A 294 -18.92 -48.54 106.96
C SER A 294 -19.86 -49.34 107.87
N SER A 295 -20.95 -49.88 107.32
CA SER A 295 -21.88 -50.76 108.07
C SER A 295 -21.21 -52.07 108.50
N LEU A 296 -20.37 -52.67 107.64
CA LEU A 296 -19.58 -53.85 107.96
C LEU A 296 -18.54 -53.56 109.04
N ARG A 297 -17.80 -52.44 108.96
CA ARG A 297 -16.88 -51.99 110.02
C ARG A 297 -17.59 -51.76 111.35
N THR A 298 -18.79 -51.17 111.32
CA THR A 298 -19.64 -51.00 112.51
C THR A 298 -20.10 -52.34 113.09
N ARG A 299 -20.48 -53.32 112.25
CA ARG A 299 -20.80 -54.69 112.68
C ARG A 299 -19.59 -55.37 113.30
N LEU A 300 -18.40 -55.26 112.69
CA LEU A 300 -17.16 -55.83 113.20
C LEU A 300 -16.82 -55.28 114.59
N GLN A 301 -16.94 -53.96 114.79
CA GLN A 301 -16.69 -53.32 116.08
C GLN A 301 -17.68 -53.79 117.17
N ARG A 302 -18.95 -54.01 116.81
CA ARG A 302 -19.93 -54.63 117.72
C ARG A 302 -19.57 -56.07 118.07
N LEU A 303 -19.30 -56.92 117.07
CA LEU A 303 -18.92 -58.32 117.29
C LEU A 303 -17.66 -58.46 118.15
N LYS A 304 -16.63 -57.61 117.93
CA LYS A 304 -15.43 -57.56 118.77
C LYS A 304 -15.69 -57.06 120.19
N SER A 305 -16.65 -56.16 120.38
CA SER A 305 -17.12 -55.74 121.72
C SER A 305 -17.91 -56.85 122.42
N ASP A 306 -18.77 -57.56 121.68
CA ASP A 306 -19.55 -58.69 122.19
C ASP A 306 -18.65 -59.87 122.61
N ALA A 307 -17.57 -60.13 121.86
CA ALA A 307 -16.57 -61.16 122.16
C ALA A 307 -15.70 -60.85 123.39
N LEU A 308 -15.73 -59.62 123.91
CA LEU A 308 -15.00 -59.21 125.13
C LEU A 308 -15.86 -59.30 126.41
N LYS A 309 -17.09 -59.81 126.32
CA LYS A 309 -17.97 -59.98 127.49
C LYS A 309 -17.49 -61.12 128.39
N PRO A 310 -17.46 -60.96 129.72
CA PRO A 310 -17.17 -62.05 130.63
C PRO A 310 -18.29 -63.11 130.60
N ASN A 311 -17.93 -64.37 130.87
CA ASN A 311 -18.82 -65.52 130.97
C ASN A 311 -19.53 -65.97 129.67
N LEU A 312 -18.97 -65.67 128.48
CA LEU A 312 -19.36 -66.32 127.23
C LEU A 312 -19.08 -67.84 127.28
N SER A 313 -19.98 -68.65 126.72
CA SER A 313 -19.72 -70.08 126.51
C SER A 313 -18.76 -70.32 125.34
N GLN A 314 -18.07 -71.48 125.32
CA GLN A 314 -17.15 -71.82 124.24
C GLN A 314 -17.84 -71.80 122.85
N GLN A 315 -19.08 -72.29 122.76
CA GLN A 315 -19.86 -72.27 121.52
C GLN A 315 -20.18 -70.84 121.04
N GLU A 316 -20.36 -69.89 121.96
CA GLU A 316 -20.54 -68.47 121.61
C GLU A 316 -19.23 -67.81 121.20
N GLN A 317 -18.10 -68.18 121.81
CA GLN A 317 -16.77 -67.70 121.41
C GLN A 317 -16.43 -68.17 119.99
N GLU A 318 -16.64 -69.46 119.68
CA GLU A 318 -16.42 -70.03 118.35
C GLU A 318 -17.36 -69.40 117.29
N ARG A 319 -18.65 -69.18 117.62
CA ARG A 319 -19.58 -68.46 116.73
C ARG A 319 -19.14 -67.02 116.48
N LEU A 320 -18.78 -66.27 117.53
CA LEU A 320 -18.36 -64.88 117.40
C LEU A 320 -17.06 -64.76 116.61
N ALA A 321 -16.10 -65.69 116.79
CA ALA A 321 -14.88 -65.75 115.99
C ALA A 321 -15.20 -65.98 114.50
N GLY A 322 -16.08 -66.95 114.17
CA GLY A 322 -16.50 -67.20 112.79
C GLY A 322 -17.27 -66.04 112.14
N GLU A 323 -18.11 -65.33 112.90
CA GLU A 323 -18.78 -64.11 112.41
C GLU A 323 -17.80 -62.93 112.24
N ILE A 324 -16.82 -62.77 113.13
CA ILE A 324 -15.74 -61.78 113.01
C ILE A 324 -14.95 -62.03 111.72
N GLU A 325 -14.45 -63.25 111.52
CA GLU A 325 -13.66 -63.62 110.34
C GLU A 325 -14.46 -63.46 109.03
N THR A 326 -15.76 -63.82 109.04
CA THR A 326 -16.66 -63.63 107.89
C THR A 326 -16.88 -62.15 107.57
N VAL A 327 -17.02 -61.29 108.58
CA VAL A 327 -17.15 -59.84 108.38
C VAL A 327 -15.82 -59.20 107.97
N GLU A 328 -14.67 -59.69 108.45
CA GLU A 328 -13.35 -59.24 108.02
C GLU A 328 -13.09 -59.60 106.55
N ARG A 329 -13.30 -60.86 106.14
CA ARG A 329 -13.24 -61.27 104.73
C ARG A 329 -14.19 -60.46 103.84
N SER A 330 -15.35 -60.07 104.37
CA SER A 330 -16.33 -59.21 103.67
C SER A 330 -15.83 -57.76 103.53
N ILE A 331 -15.17 -57.20 104.56
CA ILE A 331 -14.55 -55.87 104.52
C ILE A 331 -13.41 -55.84 103.51
N ASP A 332 -12.56 -56.86 103.48
CA ASP A 332 -11.42 -56.94 102.56
C ASP A 332 -11.88 -57.08 101.10
N SER A 333 -12.89 -57.92 100.83
CA SER A 333 -13.52 -58.02 99.51
C SER A 333 -14.11 -56.69 99.05
N GLN A 334 -14.93 -56.06 99.91
CA GLN A 334 -15.56 -54.76 99.62
C GLN A 334 -14.53 -53.63 99.45
N GLN A 335 -13.43 -53.65 100.20
CA GLN A 335 -12.32 -52.70 100.05
C GLN A 335 -11.57 -52.93 98.73
N SER A 336 -11.37 -54.18 98.32
CA SER A 336 -10.78 -54.54 97.02
C SER A 336 -11.65 -54.07 95.85
N GLU A 337 -12.97 -54.32 95.90
CA GLU A 337 -13.92 -53.81 94.90
C GLU A 337 -13.90 -52.29 94.79
N LEU A 338 -13.87 -51.58 95.92
CA LEU A 338 -13.84 -50.11 95.95
C LEU A 338 -12.52 -49.56 95.40
N ASN A 339 -11.40 -50.23 95.69
CA ASN A 339 -10.10 -49.92 95.08
C ASN A 339 -10.13 -50.15 93.55
N GLN A 340 -10.73 -51.26 93.08
CA GLN A 340 -10.87 -51.57 91.66
C GLN A 340 -11.78 -50.55 90.94
N LEU A 341 -12.92 -50.18 91.54
CA LEU A 341 -13.82 -49.13 91.04
C LEU A 341 -13.06 -47.80 90.88
N THR A 342 -12.22 -47.45 91.86
CA THR A 342 -11.39 -46.24 91.84
C THR A 342 -10.37 -46.28 90.71
N ALA A 343 -9.67 -47.40 90.52
CA ALA A 343 -8.70 -47.57 89.44
C ALA A 343 -9.36 -47.49 88.04
N THR A 344 -10.47 -48.21 87.84
CA THR A 344 -11.23 -48.16 86.57
C THR A 344 -11.84 -46.78 86.29
N TYR A 345 -12.22 -46.03 87.34
CA TYR A 345 -12.61 -44.63 87.19
C TYR A 345 -11.41 -43.78 86.71
N GLN A 346 -10.26 -43.86 87.38
CA GLN A 346 -9.07 -43.06 87.06
C GLN A 346 -8.54 -43.33 85.64
N GLU A 347 -8.50 -44.58 85.21
CA GLU A 347 -8.11 -44.98 83.85
C GLU A 347 -9.02 -44.35 82.78
N ARG A 348 -10.34 -44.45 82.97
CA ARG A 348 -11.34 -43.90 82.04
C ARG A 348 -11.39 -42.38 82.06
N ASP A 349 -11.28 -41.77 83.23
CA ASP A 349 -11.27 -40.31 83.40
C ASP A 349 -10.02 -39.70 82.74
N GLY A 350 -8.85 -40.31 82.93
CA GLY A 350 -7.61 -39.93 82.25
C GLY A 350 -7.66 -40.15 80.72
N THR A 351 -8.33 -41.21 80.25
CA THR A 351 -8.55 -41.44 78.81
C THR A 351 -9.44 -40.36 78.19
N LEU A 352 -10.52 -39.97 78.87
CA LEU A 352 -11.41 -38.89 78.43
C LEU A 352 -10.71 -37.52 78.49
N GLU A 353 -9.91 -37.26 79.52
CA GLU A 353 -9.10 -36.03 79.61
C GLU A 353 -8.05 -35.94 78.49
N ALA A 354 -7.36 -37.04 78.19
CA ALA A 354 -6.40 -37.09 77.08
C ALA A 354 -7.08 -36.83 75.73
N GLY A 355 -8.29 -37.36 75.49
CA GLY A 355 -9.10 -37.06 74.31
C GLY A 355 -9.50 -35.59 74.21
N ILE A 356 -10.03 -35.02 75.32
CA ILE A 356 -10.38 -33.59 75.40
C ILE A 356 -9.14 -32.73 75.14
N LYS A 357 -7.99 -33.05 75.74
CA LYS A 357 -6.74 -32.31 75.52
C LYS A 357 -6.32 -32.38 74.06
N LYS A 358 -6.26 -33.58 73.47
CA LYS A 358 -5.88 -33.78 72.06
C LYS A 358 -6.70 -32.89 71.12
N HIS A 359 -8.03 -32.87 71.27
CA HIS A 359 -8.88 -32.06 70.40
C HIS A 359 -8.75 -30.55 70.65
N ASN A 360 -8.42 -30.11 71.88
CA ASN A 360 -8.06 -28.71 72.14
C ASN A 360 -6.71 -28.33 71.50
N ASP A 361 -5.72 -29.22 71.56
CA ASP A 361 -4.43 -29.05 70.88
C ASP A 361 -4.63 -28.99 69.35
N GLU A 362 -5.51 -29.81 68.78
CA GLU A 362 -5.91 -29.77 67.37
C GLU A 362 -6.63 -28.46 66.99
N ILE A 363 -7.59 -27.97 67.79
CA ILE A 363 -8.23 -26.65 67.59
C ILE A 363 -7.19 -25.52 67.65
N TRP A 364 -6.22 -25.59 68.56
CA TRP A 364 -5.15 -24.59 68.67
C TRP A 364 -4.26 -24.60 67.42
N GLN A 365 -3.90 -25.78 66.89
CA GLN A 365 -3.16 -25.91 65.63
C GLN A 365 -3.97 -25.37 64.44
N LEU A 366 -5.28 -25.64 64.35
CA LEU A 366 -6.16 -25.08 63.30
C LEU A 366 -6.28 -23.55 63.40
N THR A 367 -6.33 -23.02 64.62
CA THR A 367 -6.44 -21.57 64.86
C THR A 367 -5.13 -20.85 64.51
N THR A 368 -3.98 -21.39 64.93
CA THR A 368 -2.67 -20.77 64.72
C THR A 368 -2.13 -20.92 63.29
N ASN A 369 -2.40 -22.05 62.63
CA ASN A 369 -1.92 -22.30 61.26
C ASN A 369 -2.87 -21.79 60.16
N LEU A 370 -4.01 -21.17 60.47
CA LEU A 370 -4.96 -20.66 59.47
C LEU A 370 -4.28 -19.74 58.43
N SER A 371 -3.40 -18.83 58.88
CA SER A 371 -2.63 -17.95 58.00
C SER A 371 -1.66 -18.71 57.07
N SER A 372 -1.09 -19.82 57.54
CA SER A 372 -0.24 -20.73 56.76
C SER A 372 -1.06 -21.51 55.71
N ARG A 373 -2.24 -22.04 56.09
CA ARG A 373 -3.17 -22.71 55.16
C ARG A 373 -3.65 -21.74 54.07
N GLN A 374 -4.02 -20.51 54.43
CA GLN A 374 -4.38 -19.45 53.48
C GLN A 374 -3.21 -19.12 52.55
N GLN A 375 -2.01 -18.91 53.09
CA GLN A 375 -0.83 -18.60 52.29
C GLN A 375 -0.45 -19.72 51.30
N GLN A 376 -0.59 -20.99 51.68
CA GLN A 376 -0.41 -22.12 50.75
C GLN A 376 -1.42 -22.09 49.59
N ALA A 377 -2.70 -21.83 49.88
CA ALA A 377 -3.74 -21.72 48.85
C ALA A 377 -3.52 -20.51 47.92
N ARG A 378 -3.11 -19.36 48.48
CA ARG A 378 -2.73 -18.15 47.71
C ARG A 378 -1.61 -18.41 46.72
N GLU A 379 -0.55 -19.14 47.11
CA GLU A 379 0.56 -19.44 46.19
C GLU A 379 0.16 -20.37 45.03
N LEU A 380 -0.76 -21.31 45.24
CA LEU A 380 -1.33 -22.11 44.14
C LEU A 380 -2.08 -21.23 43.12
N ILE A 381 -2.86 -20.25 43.60
CA ILE A 381 -3.58 -19.31 42.74
C ILE A 381 -2.62 -18.39 42.00
N LYS A 382 -1.68 -17.73 42.71
CA LYS A 382 -0.65 -16.89 42.10
C LYS A 382 0.13 -17.63 41.01
N LYS A 383 0.48 -18.90 41.23
CA LYS A 383 1.17 -19.74 40.23
C LYS A 383 0.34 -19.89 38.95
N ALA A 384 -0.96 -20.17 39.07
CA ALA A 384 -1.86 -20.28 37.91
C ALA A 384 -2.06 -18.94 37.18
N TYR A 385 -2.25 -17.84 37.91
CA TYR A 385 -2.40 -16.50 37.34
C TYR A 385 -1.11 -15.97 36.73
N ALA A 386 0.07 -16.29 37.29
CA ALA A 386 1.37 -16.01 36.70
C ALA A 386 1.56 -16.74 35.35
N THR A 387 1.08 -17.98 35.21
CA THR A 387 1.08 -18.69 33.92
C THR A 387 0.16 -18.00 32.90
N LYS A 388 -1.09 -17.65 33.27
CA LYS A 388 -1.99 -16.86 32.40
C LYS A 388 -1.34 -15.53 31.97
N ARG A 389 -0.75 -14.79 32.93
CA ARG A 389 -0.10 -13.48 32.71
C ARG A 389 1.07 -13.61 31.75
N ARG A 390 1.90 -14.64 31.91
CA ARG A 390 3.02 -14.92 31.00
C ARG A 390 2.56 -15.19 29.57
N ILE A 391 1.51 -16.00 29.37
CA ILE A 391 0.98 -16.29 28.02
C ILE A 391 0.53 -15.00 27.32
N LEU A 392 -0.14 -14.09 28.04
CA LEU A 392 -0.52 -12.78 27.52
C LEU A 392 0.69 -11.87 27.24
N GLU A 393 1.70 -11.87 28.12
CA GLU A 393 2.91 -11.05 27.96
C GLU A 393 3.79 -11.52 26.78
N ASP A 394 4.03 -12.84 26.68
CA ASP A 394 4.76 -13.46 25.56
C ASP A 394 4.02 -13.17 24.23
N ALA A 395 2.67 -13.20 24.23
CA ALA A 395 1.86 -12.78 23.09
C ALA A 395 1.95 -11.27 22.79
N ARG A 396 2.01 -10.41 23.81
CA ARG A 396 2.19 -8.95 23.64
C ARG A 396 3.53 -8.66 22.97
N VAL A 397 4.62 -9.29 23.44
CA VAL A 397 5.97 -9.15 22.86
C VAL A 397 5.99 -9.62 21.41
N ALA A 398 5.39 -10.78 21.09
CA ALA A 398 5.30 -11.27 19.72
C ALA A 398 4.52 -10.31 18.80
N ARG A 399 3.45 -9.66 19.29
CA ARG A 399 2.68 -8.66 18.52
C ARG A 399 3.42 -7.33 18.38
N MET A 400 4.16 -6.88 19.40
CA MET A 400 5.03 -5.70 19.30
C MET A 400 6.16 -5.90 18.27
N ALA A 401 6.79 -7.08 18.25
CA ALA A 401 7.77 -7.43 17.21
C ALA A 401 7.11 -7.45 15.81
N SER A 402 5.93 -8.05 15.69
CA SER A 402 5.16 -8.06 14.43
C SER A 402 4.85 -6.64 13.93
N LEU A 403 4.42 -5.75 14.83
CA LEU A 403 4.14 -4.34 14.54
C LEU A 403 5.40 -3.60 14.05
N GLN A 404 6.55 -3.83 14.68
CA GLN A 404 7.83 -3.23 14.25
C GLN A 404 8.22 -3.71 12.85
N THR A 405 8.20 -5.01 12.58
CA THR A 405 8.50 -5.57 11.25
C THR A 405 7.56 -5.04 10.18
N THR A 406 6.26 -4.94 10.48
CA THR A 406 5.24 -4.41 9.55
C THR A 406 5.45 -2.92 9.28
N GLY A 407 5.85 -2.13 10.29
CA GLY A 407 6.24 -0.73 10.13
C GLY A 407 7.47 -0.54 9.23
N THR A 408 8.49 -1.39 9.39
CA THR A 408 9.66 -1.38 8.49
C THR A 408 9.27 -1.77 7.06
N LEU A 409 8.44 -2.79 6.89
CA LEU A 409 7.93 -3.22 5.58
C LEU A 409 7.10 -2.13 4.88
N LEU A 410 6.30 -1.37 5.63
CA LEU A 410 5.53 -0.25 5.09
C LEU A 410 6.46 0.85 4.55
N GLY A 411 7.45 1.27 5.35
CA GLY A 411 8.45 2.26 4.92
C GLY A 411 9.26 1.81 3.69
N GLN A 412 9.57 0.52 3.59
CA GLN A 412 10.20 -0.07 2.40
C GLN A 412 9.27 0.00 1.18
N LYS A 413 8.02 -0.50 1.28
CA LYS A 413 7.05 -0.45 0.17
C LYS A 413 6.72 0.98 -0.26
N MET A 414 6.64 1.94 0.65
CA MET A 414 6.44 3.36 0.33
C MET A 414 7.63 3.94 -0.45
N THR A 415 8.85 3.49 -0.16
CA THR A 415 10.07 3.89 -0.88
C THR A 415 10.09 3.28 -2.29
N ASP A 416 9.75 2.00 -2.42
CA ASP A 416 9.61 1.34 -3.73
C ASP A 416 8.49 1.95 -4.58
N TYR A 417 7.35 2.31 -3.98
CA TYR A 417 6.24 2.99 -4.65
C TYR A 417 6.66 4.38 -5.17
N ARG A 418 7.36 5.18 -4.36
CA ARG A 418 7.95 6.47 -4.78
C ARG A 418 8.93 6.28 -5.95
N LYS A 419 9.79 5.27 -5.87
CA LYS A 419 10.77 4.94 -6.92
C LYS A 419 10.08 4.53 -8.23
N ARG A 420 9.16 3.57 -8.19
CA ARG A 420 8.40 3.08 -9.35
C ARG A 420 7.59 4.19 -10.02
N PHE A 421 6.98 5.07 -9.23
CA PHE A 421 6.29 6.23 -9.78
C PHE A 421 7.26 7.23 -10.42
N GLY A 422 8.41 7.53 -9.79
CA GLY A 422 9.44 8.38 -10.40
C GLY A 422 9.98 7.83 -11.74
N GLU A 423 10.20 6.51 -11.80
CA GLU A 423 10.59 5.79 -13.02
C GLU A 423 9.51 5.81 -14.12
N TYR A 424 8.23 5.89 -13.76
CA TYR A 424 7.12 6.06 -14.70
C TYR A 424 6.96 7.52 -15.14
N ALA A 425 6.92 8.45 -14.19
CA ALA A 425 6.77 9.89 -14.43
C ALA A 425 7.88 10.44 -15.34
N ALA A 426 9.12 9.98 -15.18
CA ALA A 426 10.24 10.35 -16.06
C ALA A 426 10.02 9.94 -17.54
N LYS A 427 9.29 8.86 -17.81
CA LYS A 427 8.91 8.47 -19.18
C LYS A 427 7.81 9.38 -19.72
N VAL A 428 6.78 9.61 -18.90
CA VAL A 428 5.65 10.48 -19.25
C VAL A 428 6.12 11.91 -19.53
N GLU A 429 7.12 12.41 -18.81
CA GLU A 429 7.75 13.70 -19.07
C GLU A 429 8.54 13.71 -20.40
N ALA A 430 9.33 12.66 -20.69
CA ALA A 430 10.03 12.55 -21.97
C ALA A 430 9.05 12.44 -23.17
N GLU A 431 7.95 11.71 -23.02
CA GLU A 431 6.88 11.62 -24.02
C GLU A 431 6.05 12.93 -24.13
N ARG A 432 5.84 13.66 -23.02
CA ARG A 432 5.21 15.00 -23.00
C ARG A 432 6.06 16.03 -23.76
N ILE A 433 7.38 16.04 -23.57
CA ILE A 433 8.29 16.92 -24.29
C ILE A 433 8.21 16.66 -25.81
N ARG A 434 8.28 15.38 -26.21
CA ARG A 434 8.10 14.97 -27.62
C ARG A 434 6.75 15.42 -28.20
N LEU A 435 5.65 15.23 -27.46
CA LEU A 435 4.31 15.68 -27.85
C LEU A 435 4.28 17.20 -28.06
N PHE A 436 4.83 17.97 -27.12
CA PHE A 436 4.87 19.42 -27.20
C PHE A 436 5.66 19.89 -28.43
N THR A 437 6.84 19.31 -28.69
CA THR A 437 7.64 19.61 -29.88
C THR A 437 6.89 19.28 -31.18
N ALA A 438 6.17 18.16 -31.24
CA ALA A 438 5.41 17.78 -32.43
C ALA A 438 4.22 18.73 -32.71
N CYS A 439 3.46 19.12 -31.67
CA CYS A 439 2.40 20.13 -31.81
C CYS A 439 2.96 21.50 -32.21
N GLN A 440 4.12 21.90 -31.66
CA GLN A 440 4.80 23.14 -32.03
C GLN A 440 5.28 23.11 -33.50
N GLN A 441 5.80 21.99 -33.98
CA GLN A 441 6.18 21.79 -35.40
C GLN A 441 4.97 21.81 -36.33
N ALA A 442 3.82 21.29 -35.89
CA ALA A 442 2.56 21.34 -36.63
C ALA A 442 1.90 22.74 -36.63
N GLY A 443 2.27 23.62 -35.69
CA GLY A 443 1.61 24.91 -35.48
C GLY A 443 0.22 24.80 -34.83
N CYS A 444 -0.04 23.74 -34.04
CA CYS A 444 -1.35 23.46 -33.45
C CYS A 444 -1.33 23.49 -31.90
N SER A 445 -2.52 23.46 -31.30
CA SER A 445 -2.66 23.32 -29.84
C SER A 445 -2.30 21.90 -29.37
N CYS A 446 -2.05 21.74 -28.06
CA CYS A 446 -1.66 20.48 -27.43
C CYS A 446 -2.46 20.24 -26.15
N TYR A 447 -3.41 19.31 -26.18
CA TYR A 447 -4.25 18.99 -25.01
C TYR A 447 -3.55 18.08 -23.99
N GLY A 448 -2.37 17.53 -24.32
CA GLY A 448 -1.60 16.64 -23.44
C GLY A 448 -0.50 17.32 -22.63
N ASN A 449 -0.35 18.65 -22.69
CA ASN A 449 0.76 19.37 -22.05
C ASN A 449 0.75 19.32 -20.50
N ASP A 450 -0.39 19.01 -19.88
CA ASP A 450 -0.58 18.83 -18.44
C ASP A 450 -0.69 17.34 -18.02
N THR A 451 -0.34 16.40 -18.92
CA THR A 451 -0.41 14.95 -18.60
C THR A 451 0.48 14.60 -17.41
N HIS A 452 1.70 15.13 -17.37
CA HIS A 452 2.66 14.87 -16.28
C HIS A 452 2.16 15.42 -14.92
N SER A 453 1.65 16.65 -14.88
CA SER A 453 1.07 17.21 -13.65
C SER A 453 -0.21 16.50 -13.23
N THR A 454 -1.05 16.06 -14.18
CA THR A 454 -2.26 15.26 -13.89
C THR A 454 -1.91 13.94 -13.18
N ILE A 455 -0.93 13.18 -13.68
CA ILE A 455 -0.51 11.93 -13.02
C ILE A 455 0.17 12.19 -11.67
N TYR A 456 0.93 13.28 -11.54
CA TYR A 456 1.61 13.66 -10.30
C TYR A 456 0.61 14.05 -9.20
N THR A 457 -0.47 14.76 -9.54
CA THR A 457 -1.58 15.06 -8.62
C THR A 457 -2.32 13.80 -8.20
N ASN A 458 -2.67 12.91 -9.13
CA ASN A 458 -3.33 11.63 -8.79
C ASN A 458 -2.46 10.81 -7.81
N TRP A 459 -1.18 10.65 -8.12
CA TRP A 459 -0.22 9.92 -7.28
C TRP A 459 -0.02 10.57 -5.90
N ASN A 460 0.04 11.91 -5.83
CA ASN A 460 0.13 12.64 -4.55
C ASN A 460 -1.10 12.44 -3.69
N ASN A 461 -2.31 12.47 -4.27
CA ASN A 461 -3.56 12.26 -3.53
C ASN A 461 -3.57 10.85 -2.92
N SER A 462 -3.30 9.84 -3.75
CA SER A 462 -3.15 8.44 -3.33
C SER A 462 -2.07 8.26 -2.25
N LEU A 463 -0.87 8.82 -2.42
CA LEU A 463 0.20 8.75 -1.41
C LEU A 463 -0.18 9.49 -0.11
N SER A 464 -0.83 10.64 -0.21
CA SER A 464 -1.37 11.40 0.92
C SER A 464 -2.39 10.57 1.70
N CYS A 465 -3.25 9.83 1.00
CA CYS A 465 -4.21 8.91 1.62
C CYS A 465 -3.50 7.80 2.43
N VAL A 466 -2.46 7.17 1.87
CA VAL A 466 -1.61 6.19 2.61
C VAL A 466 -1.03 6.81 3.89
N ASN A 467 -0.40 7.99 3.77
CA ASN A 467 0.22 8.67 4.90
C ASN A 467 -0.83 9.03 5.98
N GLN A 468 -1.98 9.55 5.57
CA GLN A 468 -3.06 9.94 6.48
C GLN A 468 -3.63 8.74 7.21
N MET A 469 -3.90 7.62 6.51
CA MET A 469 -4.35 6.39 7.16
C MET A 469 -3.31 5.86 8.14
N GLU A 470 -2.03 5.85 7.78
CA GLU A 470 -0.96 5.39 8.67
C GLU A 470 -0.81 6.24 9.95
N GLN A 471 -0.99 7.57 9.83
CA GLN A 471 -0.66 8.52 10.89
C GLN A 471 -1.85 8.97 11.74
N LYS A 472 -3.06 9.08 11.18
CA LYS A 472 -4.25 9.55 11.92
C LYS A 472 -4.75 8.47 12.89
N LYS A 473 -4.36 8.60 14.16
CA LYS A 473 -4.98 7.89 15.29
C LYS A 473 -6.30 8.52 15.77
N GLN A 474 -6.72 9.67 15.21
CA GLN A 474 -7.92 10.39 15.62
C GLN A 474 -8.89 10.64 14.46
N LEU A 475 -10.10 10.10 14.64
CA LEU A 475 -11.46 10.68 14.47
C LEU A 475 -11.88 11.46 13.21
N ASP A 476 -10.97 11.86 12.36
CA ASP A 476 -11.21 12.89 11.35
C ASP A 476 -11.52 12.29 9.96
N VAL A 477 -12.32 12.99 9.15
CA VAL A 477 -12.78 12.47 7.85
C VAL A 477 -11.62 12.41 6.85
N TYR A 478 -11.42 11.24 6.24
CA TYR A 478 -10.58 11.09 5.05
C TYR A 478 -11.32 11.66 3.83
N TYR A 479 -10.93 12.85 3.38
CA TYR A 479 -11.36 13.44 2.10
C TYR A 479 -10.29 13.16 1.03
N GLY A 480 -10.69 12.76 -0.18
CA GLY A 480 -9.75 12.45 -1.27
C GLY A 480 -9.09 11.08 -1.12
N CYS A 481 -9.85 10.10 -0.64
CA CYS A 481 -9.43 8.72 -0.32
C CYS A 481 -10.41 7.67 -0.91
N GLU A 482 -11.22 8.05 -1.90
CA GLU A 482 -12.40 7.30 -2.32
C GLU A 482 -12.05 5.98 -3.06
N GLU A 483 -10.87 5.89 -3.68
CA GLU A 483 -10.38 4.66 -4.32
C GLU A 483 -9.64 3.74 -3.32
N GLU A 484 -9.00 4.32 -2.29
CA GLU A 484 -8.16 3.64 -1.30
C GLU A 484 -8.93 3.09 -0.09
N ALA A 485 -9.90 3.84 0.45
CA ALA A 485 -10.60 3.48 1.68
C ALA A 485 -11.34 2.12 1.62
N PRO A 486 -11.98 1.72 0.49
CA PRO A 486 -12.55 0.38 0.35
C PRO A 486 -11.49 -0.73 0.43
N LEU A 487 -10.31 -0.52 -0.16
CA LEU A 487 -9.20 -1.47 -0.13
C LEU A 487 -8.67 -1.63 1.31
N TYR A 488 -8.43 -0.51 2.01
CA TYR A 488 -8.06 -0.54 3.43
C TYR A 488 -9.10 -1.32 4.26
N SER A 489 -10.39 -1.00 4.10
CA SER A 489 -11.47 -1.58 4.89
C SER A 489 -11.57 -3.08 4.69
N GLN A 490 -11.54 -3.55 3.44
CA GLN A 490 -11.52 -4.99 3.11
C GLN A 490 -10.32 -5.72 3.73
N HIS A 491 -9.11 -5.15 3.60
CA HIS A 491 -7.91 -5.76 4.17
C HIS A 491 -7.98 -5.79 5.70
N TYR A 492 -8.38 -4.70 6.35
CA TYR A 492 -8.49 -4.59 7.81
C TYR A 492 -9.54 -5.55 8.40
N GLN A 493 -10.73 -5.64 7.78
CA GLN A 493 -11.75 -6.63 8.14
C GLN A 493 -11.19 -8.06 8.12
N SER A 494 -10.40 -8.42 7.10
CA SER A 494 -9.80 -9.75 7.01
C SER A 494 -8.80 -10.04 8.15
N GLN A 495 -7.96 -9.06 8.53
CA GLN A 495 -6.99 -9.19 9.63
C GLN A 495 -7.66 -9.22 11.02
N MET A 496 -8.86 -8.64 11.15
CA MET A 496 -9.64 -8.61 12.40
C MET A 496 -10.72 -9.72 12.47
N SER A 497 -10.88 -10.52 11.42
CA SER A 497 -11.71 -11.72 11.46
C SER A 497 -11.22 -12.72 12.51
N GLY A 498 -12.15 -13.44 13.15
CA GLY A 498 -11.83 -14.44 14.19
C GLY A 498 -11.42 -13.86 15.56
N LEU A 499 -11.67 -12.58 15.85
CA LEU A 499 -11.68 -12.08 17.22
C LEU A 499 -12.90 -12.63 17.99
N SER A 500 -12.73 -12.94 19.27
CA SER A 500 -13.84 -13.37 20.15
C SER A 500 -14.62 -12.17 20.69
N ASP A 501 -15.84 -12.40 21.20
CA ASP A 501 -16.64 -11.35 21.87
C ASP A 501 -15.88 -10.70 23.04
N SER A 502 -15.04 -11.49 23.73
CA SER A 502 -14.12 -11.01 24.78
C SER A 502 -13.04 -10.08 24.24
N ASP A 503 -12.49 -10.35 23.05
CA ASP A 503 -11.53 -9.46 22.38
C ASP A 503 -12.22 -8.18 21.89
N MET A 504 -13.41 -8.29 21.30
CA MET A 504 -14.18 -7.14 20.82
C MET A 504 -14.59 -6.22 21.98
N SER A 505 -15.05 -6.79 23.11
CA SER A 505 -15.35 -6.04 24.33
C SER A 505 -14.09 -5.39 24.95
N ALA A 506 -12.94 -6.07 24.90
CA ALA A 506 -11.67 -5.48 25.33
C ALA A 506 -11.25 -4.28 24.46
N LEU A 507 -11.38 -4.40 23.13
CA LEU A 507 -11.09 -3.32 22.19
C LEU A 507 -12.01 -2.11 22.38
N GLN A 508 -13.32 -2.36 22.54
CA GLN A 508 -14.32 -1.32 22.82
C GLN A 508 -14.04 -0.58 24.14
N ARG A 509 -13.68 -1.29 25.22
CA ARG A 509 -13.30 -0.68 26.50
C ARG A 509 -12.01 0.14 26.41
N ARG A 510 -11.12 -0.17 25.47
CA ARG A 510 -9.88 0.57 25.23
C ARG A 510 -10.07 1.81 24.35
N THR A 511 -11.04 1.78 23.44
CA THR A 511 -11.22 2.81 22.40
C THR A 511 -12.66 3.31 22.33
N SER A 512 -12.98 4.32 23.15
CA SER A 512 -14.28 5.01 23.13
C SER A 512 -14.47 5.75 21.79
N GLN A 513 -15.47 5.32 21.00
CA GLN A 513 -15.62 5.65 19.57
C GLN A 513 -14.42 5.16 18.75
N THR A 514 -14.55 3.94 18.21
CA THR A 514 -13.41 3.20 17.68
C THR A 514 -12.95 3.71 16.31
N LYS A 515 -11.66 3.47 15.99
CA LYS A 515 -11.09 3.54 14.62
C LYS A 515 -12.01 2.77 13.64
N TYR A 516 -12.45 1.59 14.09
CA TYR A 516 -13.33 0.62 13.44
C TYR A 516 -14.72 1.20 13.09
N ASP A 517 -15.39 1.92 14.00
CA ASP A 517 -16.72 2.51 13.79
C ASP A 517 -16.72 3.51 12.62
N LEU A 518 -15.70 4.36 12.53
CA LEU A 518 -15.61 5.41 11.51
C LEU A 518 -15.10 4.90 10.16
N ILE A 519 -14.24 3.88 10.15
CA ILE A 519 -13.83 3.18 8.93
C ILE A 519 -15.01 2.42 8.31
N LEU A 520 -15.88 1.82 9.12
CA LEU A 520 -17.03 1.05 8.63
C LEU A 520 -18.23 1.93 8.26
N LYS A 521 -18.56 2.97 9.03
CA LYS A 521 -19.68 3.92 8.76
C LYS A 521 -19.52 4.80 7.52
N LYS A 522 -18.44 4.65 6.74
CA LYS A 522 -18.17 5.41 5.51
C LYS A 522 -17.90 4.51 4.29
N VAL A 523 -18.08 3.20 4.44
CA VAL A 523 -18.12 2.22 3.34
C VAL A 523 -19.55 1.68 3.12
N GLN A 524 -20.48 2.11 3.98
CA GLN A 524 -21.93 2.17 3.75
C GLN A 524 -22.30 3.61 3.38
#